data_AF-M9SH37-F1
#
_entry.id   AF-M9SH37-F1
#
_cell.length_a   1.000
_cell.length_b   1.000
_cell.length_c   1.000
_cell.angle_alpha   90.00
_cell.angle_beta   90.00
_cell.angle_gamma   90.00
#
_symmetry.space_group_name_H-M   'P 1'
#
loop_
_entity.id
_entity.type
_entity.pdbx_description
1 polymer ?
#
loop_
_entity_poly.entity_id
_entity_poly.type
_entity_poly.pdbx_seq_one_letter_code
_entity_poly.pdbx_strand_id
1 'polypeptide(L)'
;MSAPDGYITVCHGSMTINVPRDCFSGEDAHLNKEKAESFGKMIRARYPWLTSGSLDVLFNNARKEMLRVLDEESGGRNVSRRLEKKGDLEGAIRHLREHLEEDPEDPDAWYALGELLCKAGRTKEGYDAFAEGRKYF
;
A
#
# COMPACT_ATOMS: atom_id res chain seq x y z
N MET A 1 8.47 -1.90 -17.03
CA MET A 1 8.73 -3.33 -16.74
C MET A 1 8.18 -3.58 -15.35
N SER A 2 7.37 -4.64 -15.17
CA SER A 2 6.92 -5.04 -13.83
C SER A 2 8.13 -5.48 -13.00
N ALA A 3 8.07 -5.30 -11.68
CA ALA A 3 9.11 -5.81 -10.79
C ALA A 3 9.18 -7.35 -10.90
N PRO A 4 10.37 -7.96 -10.78
CA PRO A 4 10.47 -9.41 -10.60
C PRO A 4 9.71 -9.86 -9.34
N ASP A 5 9.25 -11.11 -9.32
CA ASP A 5 8.57 -11.70 -8.16
C ASP A 5 9.40 -11.53 -6.87
N GLY A 6 8.74 -11.04 -5.82
CA GLY A 6 9.38 -10.76 -4.54
C GLY A 6 10.11 -9.41 -4.45
N TYR A 7 10.01 -8.55 -5.48
CA TYR A 7 10.62 -7.23 -5.50
C TYR A 7 9.59 -6.12 -5.78
N ILE A 8 9.98 -4.89 -5.47
CA ILE A 8 9.33 -3.65 -5.91
C ILE A 8 10.35 -2.80 -6.67
N THR A 9 9.90 -2.16 -7.75
CA THR A 9 10.77 -1.34 -8.60
C THR A 9 10.70 0.11 -8.16
N VAL A 10 11.85 0.72 -7.86
CA VAL A 10 11.92 2.15 -7.54
C VAL A 10 13.03 2.87 -8.28
N CYS A 11 12.75 4.13 -8.60
CA CYS A 11 13.73 5.03 -9.20
C CYS A 11 14.51 5.79 -8.12
N HIS A 12 15.83 5.85 -8.26
CA HIS A 12 16.73 6.66 -7.45
C HIS A 12 17.72 7.39 -8.36
N GLY A 13 17.51 8.70 -8.55
CA GLY A 13 18.21 9.45 -9.60
C GLY A 13 17.88 8.86 -10.98
N SER A 14 18.91 8.54 -11.77
CA SER A 14 18.76 7.86 -13.06
C SER A 14 18.72 6.32 -12.96
N MET A 15 18.79 5.76 -11.74
CA MET A 15 18.83 4.32 -11.53
C MET A 15 17.45 3.75 -11.29
N THR A 16 17.21 2.55 -11.83
CA THR A 16 16.08 1.69 -11.46
C THR A 16 16.60 0.55 -10.60
N ILE A 17 16.06 0.43 -9.39
CA ILE A 17 16.49 -0.55 -8.39
C ILE A 17 15.29 -1.42 -8.01
N ASN A 18 15.48 -2.74 -8.07
CA ASN A 18 14.51 -3.72 -7.57
C ASN A 18 14.83 -3.99 -6.09
N VAL A 19 14.00 -3.46 -5.20
CA VAL A 19 14.16 -3.62 -3.74
C VAL A 19 13.36 -4.85 -3.30
N PRO A 20 13.96 -5.79 -2.54
CA PRO A 20 13.23 -6.95 -2.02
C PRO A 20 12.04 -6.55 -1.16
N ARG A 21 10.89 -7.20 -1.35
CA ARG A 21 9.70 -6.99 -0.54
C ARG A 21 9.91 -7.37 0.93
N ASP A 22 10.81 -8.32 1.21
CA ASP A 22 11.15 -8.74 2.58
C ASP A 22 11.95 -7.70 3.39
N CYS A 23 12.36 -6.59 2.75
CA CYS A 23 12.79 -5.40 3.47
C CYS A 23 11.63 -4.70 4.19
N PHE A 24 10.38 -5.09 3.94
CA PHE A 24 9.19 -4.52 4.56
C PHE A 24 8.33 -5.61 5.21
N SER A 25 7.55 -5.22 6.21
CA SER A 25 6.65 -6.12 6.93
C SER A 25 5.36 -5.42 7.35
N GLY A 26 4.27 -6.21 7.43
CA GLY A 26 2.95 -5.74 7.83
C GLY A 26 2.28 -4.77 6.84
N GLU A 27 1.04 -4.39 7.15
CA GLU A 27 0.17 -3.52 6.32
C GLU A 27 0.73 -2.09 6.18
N ASP A 28 1.59 -1.66 7.11
CA ASP A 28 2.21 -0.34 7.11
C ASP A 28 3.61 -0.31 6.45
N ALA A 29 4.02 -1.42 5.81
CA ALA A 29 5.33 -1.59 5.21
C ALA A 29 6.46 -1.12 6.16
N HIS A 30 6.47 -1.64 7.39
CA HIS A 30 7.52 -1.33 8.36
C HIS A 30 8.86 -1.87 7.86
N LEU A 31 9.87 -1.00 7.83
CA LEU A 31 11.20 -1.35 7.32
C LEU A 31 11.88 -2.36 8.26
N ASN A 32 12.19 -3.55 7.75
CA ASN A 32 13.07 -4.49 8.40
C ASN A 32 14.51 -4.00 8.27
N LYS A 33 15.06 -3.46 9.37
CA LYS A 33 16.39 -2.84 9.39
C LYS A 33 17.51 -3.80 9.01
N GLU A 34 17.46 -5.05 9.44
CA GLU A 34 18.50 -6.04 9.15
C GLU A 34 18.54 -6.37 7.65
N LYS A 35 17.36 -6.63 7.06
CA LYS A 35 17.22 -6.90 5.62
C LYS A 35 17.61 -5.68 4.78
N ALA A 36 17.17 -4.50 5.19
CA ALA A 36 17.50 -3.24 4.52
C ALA A 36 19.00 -2.95 4.58
N GLU A 37 19.67 -3.20 5.72
CA GLU A 37 21.11 -3.02 5.85
C GLU A 37 21.89 -4.00 4.97
N SER A 38 21.49 -5.29 4.98
CA SER A 38 22.09 -6.32 4.12
C SER A 38 21.99 -5.96 2.64
N PHE A 39 20.79 -5.58 2.19
CA PHE A 39 20.58 -5.13 0.81
C PHE A 39 21.32 -3.83 0.49
N GLY A 40 21.36 -2.88 1.43
CA GLY A 40 22.10 -1.63 1.29
C GLY A 40 23.61 -1.86 1.10
N LYS A 41 24.20 -2.81 1.85
CA LYS A 41 25.61 -3.22 1.66
C LYS A 41 25.84 -3.82 0.28
N MET A 42 24.95 -4.71 -0.18
CA MET A 42 25.02 -5.29 -1.52
C MET A 42 25.00 -4.22 -2.62
N ILE A 43 24.06 -3.28 -2.56
CA ILE A 43 23.93 -2.22 -3.56
C ILE A 43 25.11 -1.25 -3.51
N ARG A 44 25.62 -0.89 -2.33
CA ARG A 44 26.82 -0.04 -2.21
C ARG A 44 28.08 -0.70 -2.74
N ALA A 45 28.20 -2.04 -2.66
CA ALA A 45 29.31 -2.76 -3.30
C ALA A 45 29.28 -2.60 -4.83
N ARG A 46 28.08 -2.56 -5.43
CA ARG A 46 27.90 -2.32 -6.88
C ARG A 46 27.99 -0.84 -7.26
N TYR A 47 27.55 0.05 -6.38
CA TYR A 47 27.48 1.50 -6.60
C TYR A 47 28.13 2.25 -5.43
N PRO A 48 29.48 2.34 -5.39
CA PRO A 48 30.22 2.84 -4.22
C PRO A 48 29.95 4.31 -3.86
N TRP A 49 29.41 5.09 -4.80
CA TRP A 49 29.05 6.50 -4.59
C TRP A 49 27.74 6.70 -3.81
N LEU A 50 26.95 5.64 -3.59
CA LEU A 50 25.74 5.76 -2.79
C LEU A 50 26.08 6.00 -1.32
N THR A 51 25.67 7.17 -0.83
CA THR A 51 25.82 7.56 0.56
C THR A 51 24.76 6.89 1.44
N SER A 52 24.94 6.94 2.76
CA SER A 52 23.88 6.50 3.69
C SER A 52 22.58 7.30 3.47
N GLY A 53 22.67 8.61 3.25
CA GLY A 53 21.50 9.44 2.94
C GLY A 53 20.82 9.06 1.61
N SER A 54 21.60 8.63 0.61
CA SER A 54 21.05 8.10 -0.65
C SER A 54 20.25 6.82 -0.41
N LEU A 55 20.74 5.92 0.47
CA LEU A 55 20.00 4.72 0.86
C LEU A 55 18.73 5.06 1.64
N ASP A 56 18.76 6.06 2.52
CA ASP A 56 17.57 6.51 3.25
C ASP A 56 16.47 6.99 2.28
N VAL A 57 16.84 7.78 1.27
CA VAL A 57 15.92 8.21 0.21
C VAL A 57 15.40 7.01 -0.59
N LEU A 58 16.28 6.07 -0.96
CA LEU A 58 15.89 4.85 -1.66
C LEU A 58 14.84 4.06 -0.88
N PHE A 59 15.10 3.77 0.41
CA PHE A 59 14.17 2.99 1.23
C PHE A 59 12.89 3.75 1.55
N ASN A 60 12.92 5.07 1.64
CA ASN A 60 11.71 5.88 1.77
C ASN A 60 10.83 5.80 0.52
N ASN A 61 11.43 5.86 -0.67
CA ASN A 61 10.69 5.69 -1.92
C ASN A 61 10.18 4.25 -2.09
N ALA A 62 11.02 3.26 -1.77
CA ALA A 62 10.63 1.85 -1.77
C ALA A 62 9.48 1.58 -0.81
N ARG A 63 9.48 2.18 0.37
CA ARG A 63 8.35 2.07 1.31
C ARG A 63 7.06 2.63 0.72
N LYS A 64 7.10 3.78 0.06
CA LYS A 64 5.92 4.37 -0.60
C LYS A 64 5.36 3.46 -1.68
N GLU A 65 6.24 2.86 -2.47
CA GLU A 65 5.83 1.91 -3.51
C GLU A 65 5.28 0.62 -2.92
N MET A 66 5.91 0.08 -1.87
CA MET A 66 5.41 -1.08 -1.14
C MET A 66 4.00 -0.82 -0.58
N LEU A 67 3.76 0.39 -0.07
CA LEU A 67 2.44 0.78 0.43
C LEU A 67 1.38 0.82 -0.67
N ARG A 68 1.72 1.14 -1.91
CA ARG A 68 0.80 1.08 -3.06
C ARG A 68 0.50 -0.36 -3.43
N VAL A 69 1.55 -1.18 -3.57
CA VAL A 69 1.41 -2.62 -3.86
C VAL A 69 0.54 -3.31 -2.81
N LEU A 70 0.79 -3.05 -1.52
CA LEU A 70 -0.03 -3.62 -0.44
C LEU A 70 -1.47 -3.13 -0.45
N ASP A 71 -1.73 -1.94 -0.97
CA ASP A 71 -3.07 -1.38 -1.05
C ASP A 71 -3.86 -2.02 -2.19
N GLU A 72 -3.24 -2.08 -3.38
CA GLU A 72 -3.74 -2.81 -4.56
C GLU A 72 -4.04 -4.27 -4.22
N GLU A 73 -3.09 -4.98 -3.59
CA GLU A 73 -3.28 -6.38 -3.15
C GLU A 73 -4.39 -6.54 -2.10
N SER A 74 -4.71 -5.48 -1.36
CA SER A 74 -5.75 -5.51 -0.33
C SER A 74 -7.12 -5.04 -0.78
N GLY A 75 -7.27 -4.56 -2.01
CA GLY A 75 -8.50 -3.94 -2.48
C GLY A 75 -8.79 -2.59 -1.81
N GLY A 76 -7.76 -1.76 -1.59
CA GLY A 76 -7.88 -0.46 -0.91
C GLY A 76 -8.10 -0.52 0.61
N ARG A 77 -8.21 -1.72 1.20
CA ARG A 77 -8.54 -1.91 2.63
C ARG A 77 -7.44 -1.45 3.57
N ASN A 78 -6.18 -1.63 3.19
CA ASN A 78 -5.03 -1.26 4.03
C ASN A 78 -4.92 0.27 4.22
N VAL A 79 -5.03 1.06 3.15
CA VAL A 79 -5.04 2.53 3.26
C VAL A 79 -6.26 3.02 4.04
N SER A 80 -7.44 2.46 3.76
CA SER A 80 -8.69 2.86 4.41
C SER A 80 -8.68 2.62 5.91
N ARG A 81 -8.18 1.46 6.36
CA ARG A 81 -7.98 1.16 7.80
C ARG A 81 -6.99 2.13 8.45
N ARG A 82 -5.94 2.55 7.73
CA ARG A 82 -4.97 3.51 8.25
C ARG A 82 -5.55 4.92 8.37
N LEU A 83 -6.37 5.34 7.41
CA LEU A 83 -7.09 6.62 7.45
C LEU A 83 -8.10 6.62 8.61
N GLU A 84 -8.85 5.52 8.77
CA GLU A 84 -9.75 5.32 9.91
C GLU A 84 -9.00 5.43 11.26
N LYS A 85 -7.88 4.73 11.43
CA LYS A 85 -7.06 4.79 12.65
C LYS A 85 -6.55 6.20 12.97
N LYS A 86 -6.43 7.06 11.96
CA LYS A 86 -6.06 8.48 12.11
C LYS A 86 -7.25 9.40 12.39
N GLY A 87 -8.46 8.85 12.44
CA GLY A 87 -9.71 9.60 12.59
C GLY A 87 -10.23 10.21 11.29
N ASP A 88 -9.59 9.94 10.15
CA ASP A 88 -10.01 10.44 8.84
C ASP A 88 -10.97 9.46 8.16
N LEU A 89 -12.19 9.37 8.71
CA LEU A 89 -13.24 8.48 8.20
C LEU A 89 -13.66 8.84 6.75
N GLU A 90 -13.78 10.12 6.44
CA GLU A 90 -14.17 10.57 5.09
C GLU A 90 -13.06 10.30 4.07
N GLY A 91 -11.79 10.47 4.45
CA GLY A 91 -10.66 10.06 3.62
C GLY A 91 -10.67 8.56 3.32
N ALA A 92 -10.98 7.73 4.32
CA ALA A 92 -11.09 6.28 4.15
C ALA A 92 -12.24 5.89 3.19
N ILE A 93 -13.40 6.52 3.34
CA ILE A 93 -14.56 6.32 2.45
C ILE A 93 -14.23 6.73 1.01
N ARG A 94 -13.57 7.88 0.81
CA ARG A 94 -13.17 8.34 -0.52
C ARG A 94 -12.21 7.37 -1.17
N HIS A 95 -11.21 6.88 -0.44
CA HIS A 95 -10.21 5.93 -0.95
C HIS A 95 -10.86 4.64 -1.48
N LEU A 96 -11.81 4.06 -0.74
CA LEU A 96 -12.53 2.87 -1.22
C LEU A 96 -13.44 3.15 -2.41
N ARG A 97 -14.03 4.34 -2.48
CA ARG A 97 -14.83 4.71 -3.65
C ARG A 97 -13.97 4.82 -4.90
N GLU A 98 -12.79 5.43 -4.80
CA GLU A 98 -11.81 5.50 -5.89
C GLU A 98 -11.37 4.09 -6.31
N HIS A 99 -11.08 3.19 -5.35
CA HIS A 99 -10.78 1.78 -5.65
C HIS A 99 -11.93 1.09 -6.39
N LEU A 100 -13.17 1.27 -5.93
CA LEU A 100 -14.37 0.68 -6.55
C LEU A 100 -14.75 1.32 -7.90
N GLU A 101 -14.23 2.49 -8.24
CA GLU A 101 -14.31 3.03 -9.60
C GLU A 101 -13.39 2.26 -10.57
N GLU A 102 -12.26 1.75 -10.08
CA GLU A 102 -11.30 0.94 -10.85
C GLU A 102 -11.68 -0.54 -10.89
N ASP A 103 -12.12 -1.10 -9.74
CA ASP A 103 -12.60 -2.48 -9.62
C ASP A 103 -13.99 -2.52 -8.95
N PRO A 104 -15.07 -2.33 -9.73
CA PRO A 104 -16.44 -2.32 -9.20
C PRO A 104 -16.93 -3.68 -8.70
N GLU A 105 -16.23 -4.76 -9.02
CA GLU A 105 -16.62 -6.13 -8.70
C GLU A 105 -15.93 -6.66 -7.44
N ASP A 106 -15.06 -5.86 -6.80
CA ASP A 106 -14.36 -6.24 -5.57
C ASP A 106 -15.34 -6.32 -4.38
N PRO A 107 -15.75 -7.52 -3.95
CA PRO A 107 -16.71 -7.64 -2.86
C PRO A 107 -16.10 -7.19 -1.53
N ASP A 108 -14.80 -7.40 -1.33
CA ASP A 108 -14.10 -7.07 -0.11
C ASP A 108 -14.02 -5.55 0.11
N ALA A 109 -13.81 -4.79 -0.97
CA ALA A 109 -13.83 -3.32 -0.94
C ALA A 109 -15.24 -2.77 -0.66
N TRP A 110 -16.28 -3.35 -1.24
CA TRP A 110 -17.68 -2.98 -0.94
C TRP A 110 -18.04 -3.21 0.54
N TYR A 111 -17.59 -4.33 1.11
CA TYR A 111 -17.80 -4.60 2.54
C TYR A 111 -17.06 -3.61 3.42
N ALA A 112 -15.79 -3.31 3.13
CA ALA A 112 -15.03 -2.30 3.87
C ALA A 112 -15.68 -0.90 3.78
N LEU A 113 -16.25 -0.55 2.62
CA LEU A 113 -16.97 0.71 2.42
C LEU A 113 -18.24 0.76 3.27
N GLY A 114 -18.98 -0.36 3.32
CA GLY A 114 -20.18 -0.50 4.15
C GLY A 114 -19.90 -0.28 5.63
N GLU A 115 -18.82 -0.88 6.15
CA GLU A 115 -18.40 -0.71 7.55
C GLU A 115 -18.05 0.75 7.87
N LEU A 116 -17.27 1.41 7.02
CA LEU A 116 -16.85 2.79 7.21
C LEU A 116 -18.02 3.77 7.13
N LEU A 117 -18.95 3.58 6.18
CA LEU A 117 -20.17 4.39 6.08
C LEU A 117 -21.05 4.25 7.33
N CYS A 118 -21.19 3.04 7.88
CA CYS A 118 -21.90 2.85 9.14
C CYS A 118 -21.22 3.56 10.31
N LYS A 119 -19.88 3.49 10.41
CA LYS A 119 -19.10 4.21 11.43
C LYS A 119 -19.23 5.73 11.30
N ALA A 120 -19.37 6.25 10.08
CA ALA A 120 -19.62 7.67 9.80
C ALA A 120 -21.09 8.09 10.05
N GLY A 121 -21.96 7.19 10.50
CA GLY A 121 -23.39 7.46 10.71
C GLY A 121 -24.23 7.47 9.42
N ARG A 122 -23.63 7.13 8.28
CA ARG A 122 -24.26 7.03 6.95
C ARG A 122 -24.82 5.63 6.73
N THR A 123 -25.59 5.16 7.71
CA THR A 123 -26.03 3.76 7.83
C THR A 123 -26.76 3.23 6.60
N LYS A 124 -27.61 4.05 5.96
CA LYS A 124 -28.32 3.65 4.75
C LYS A 124 -27.35 3.33 3.61
N GLU A 125 -26.42 4.25 3.31
CA GLU A 125 -25.39 4.04 2.28
C GLU A 125 -24.50 2.84 2.62
N GLY A 126 -24.24 2.60 3.91
CA GLY A 126 -23.48 1.44 4.36
C GLY A 126 -24.18 0.11 4.02
N TYR A 127 -25.48 0.01 4.28
CA TYR A 127 -26.27 -1.16 3.89
C TYR A 127 -26.38 -1.33 2.37
N ASP A 128 -26.50 -0.22 1.63
CA ASP A 128 -26.48 -0.25 0.17
C ASP A 128 -25.13 -0.81 -0.34
N ALA A 129 -24.00 -0.38 0.24
CA ALA A 129 -22.67 -0.91 -0.09
C ALA A 129 -22.52 -2.41 0.22
N PHE A 130 -23.03 -2.88 1.37
CA PHE A 130 -23.05 -4.32 1.67
C PHE A 130 -23.90 -5.11 0.67
N ALA A 131 -25.02 -4.54 0.23
CA ALA A 131 -25.90 -5.17 -0.76
C ALA A 131 -25.23 -5.26 -2.13
N GLU A 132 -24.47 -4.24 -2.54
CA GLU A 132 -23.65 -4.28 -3.75
C GLU A 132 -22.56 -5.36 -3.66
N GLY A 133 -21.76 -5.36 -2.59
CA GLY A 133 -20.70 -6.35 -2.40
C GLY A 133 -21.20 -7.80 -2.41
N ARG A 134 -22.41 -8.05 -1.87
CA ARG A 134 -23.04 -9.37 -1.88
C ARG A 134 -23.34 -9.91 -3.29
N LYS A 135 -23.43 -9.06 -4.32
CA LYS A 135 -23.68 -9.52 -5.71
C LYS A 135 -22.51 -10.29 -6.32
N TYR A 136 -21.31 -10.10 -5.78
CA TYR A 136 -20.06 -10.66 -6.30
C TYR A 136 -19.51 -11.83 -5.47
N PHE A 137 -20.29 -12.29 -4.48
CA PHE A 137 -20.09 -13.56 -3.77
C PHE A 137 -20.92 -14.68 -4.41
#